data_AF-A0A7V4UCZ4-F1
#
_entry.id   AF-A0A7V4UCZ4-F1
#
_cell.length_a   1.000
_cell.length_b   1.000
_cell.length_c   1.000
_cell.angle_alpha   90.00
_cell.angle_beta   90.00
_cell.angle_gamma   90.00
#
_symmetry.space_group_name_H-M   'P 1'
#
loop_
_entity.id
_entity.type
_entity.pdbx_description
1 polymer ?
#
loop_
_entity_poly.entity_id
_entity_poly.type
_entity_poly.pdbx_seq_one_letter_code
_entity_poly.pdbx_strand_id
1 'polypeptide(L)'
;MIELDFIPADYHRRRLERRRWRRYGLLLALLVTVMCAWNYAQSEATHRIARQLAEVRRQHEQVRIHRAGLERLIAERDSLRGRQGVVRRLSRSVALDAVLAELSQLIPPSVTIRELSFDRWAATPAANAAHAGTATTRPAEGRRGGYLRLAGIAADESAVSDLTAALAGSPLFADVTAQPQADGGQSRRLAFEATCRIQRQEGIGP
;
A
#
# COMPACT_ATOMS: atom_id res chain seq x y z
N MET A 1 83.12 48.26 66.48
CA MET A 1 81.78 48.86 66.69
C MET A 1 80.82 47.70 66.81
N ILE A 2 80.18 47.57 67.98
CA ILE A 2 79.24 46.48 68.28
C ILE A 2 77.85 47.09 68.07
N GLU A 3 77.20 46.73 66.97
CA GLU A 3 75.80 47.08 66.76
C GLU A 3 74.96 46.23 67.73
N LEU A 4 74.46 46.86 68.79
CA LEU A 4 73.46 46.27 69.68
C LEU A 4 72.11 46.32 68.97
N ASP A 5 71.70 45.19 68.43
CA ASP A 5 70.37 45.02 67.84
C ASP A 5 69.35 44.82 68.98
N PHE A 6 68.51 45.83 69.24
CA PHE A 6 67.51 45.83 70.32
C PHE A 6 66.21 45.08 69.94
N ILE A 7 66.24 44.25 68.91
CA ILE A 7 65.04 43.51 68.48
C ILE A 7 64.95 42.18 69.26
N PRO A 8 63.88 41.96 70.04
CA PRO A 8 63.67 40.70 70.74
C PRO A 8 63.60 39.53 69.76
N ALA A 9 64.30 38.42 70.04
CA ALA A 9 64.36 37.25 69.16
C ALA A 9 62.96 36.68 68.80
N ASP A 10 61.99 36.84 69.70
CA ASP A 10 60.60 36.39 69.50
C ASP A 10 59.85 37.18 68.43
N TYR A 11 60.26 38.42 68.15
CA TYR A 11 59.65 39.25 67.12
C TYR A 11 59.83 38.65 65.72
N HIS A 12 61.02 38.10 65.44
CA HIS A 12 61.31 37.45 64.16
C HIS A 12 60.51 36.15 63.98
N ARG A 13 60.36 35.34 65.04
CA ARG A 13 59.53 34.12 65.01
C ARG A 13 58.07 34.43 64.71
N ARG A 14 57.45 35.37 65.43
CA ARG A 14 56.04 35.77 65.20
C ARG A 14 55.83 36.33 63.80
N ARG A 15 56.81 37.06 63.24
CA ARG A 15 56.73 37.59 61.87
C ARG A 15 56.80 36.48 60.82
N LEU A 16 57.60 35.44 61.04
CA LEU A 16 57.67 34.27 60.15
C LEU A 16 56.40 33.42 60.22
N GLU A 17 55.86 33.21 61.41
CA GLU A 17 54.58 32.49 61.59
C GLU A 17 53.44 33.20 60.87
N ARG A 18 53.28 34.52 61.06
CA ARG A 18 52.25 35.29 60.34
C ARG A 18 52.38 35.18 58.82
N ARG A 19 53.61 35.13 58.29
CA ARG A 19 53.85 34.90 56.85
C ARG A 19 53.44 33.50 56.42
N ARG A 20 53.74 32.46 57.22
CA ARG A 20 53.31 31.07 56.95
C ARG A 20 51.79 30.96 56.96
N TRP A 21 51.12 31.49 57.99
CA TRP A 21 49.65 31.50 58.08
C TRP A 21 48.99 32.22 56.90
N ARG A 22 49.51 33.38 56.47
CA ARG A 22 49.02 34.07 55.27
C ARG A 22 49.19 33.23 54.00
N ARG A 23 50.31 32.53 53.84
CA ARG A 23 50.54 31.64 52.69
C ARG A 23 49.59 30.45 52.69
N TYR A 24 49.39 29.80 53.84
CA TYR A 24 48.41 28.71 53.96
C TYR A 24 46.98 29.18 53.70
N GLY A 25 46.60 30.35 54.22
CA GLY A 25 45.30 30.96 53.93
C GLY A 25 45.09 31.25 52.44
N LEU A 26 46.12 31.76 51.75
CA LEU A 26 46.07 31.98 50.30
C LEU A 26 45.96 30.67 49.50
N LEU A 27 46.71 29.63 49.88
CA LEU A 27 46.62 28.31 49.23
C LEU A 27 45.24 27.68 49.42
N LEU A 28 44.67 27.76 50.62
CA LEU A 28 43.32 27.27 50.89
C LEU A 28 42.28 28.03 50.07
N ALA A 29 42.36 29.36 50.03
CA ALA A 29 41.46 30.18 49.24
C ALA A 29 41.54 29.81 47.75
N LEU A 30 42.76 29.62 47.22
CA LEU A 30 42.97 29.19 45.84
C LEU A 30 42.40 27.80 45.56
N LEU A 31 42.52 26.86 46.50
CA LEU A 31 41.94 25.52 46.36
C LEU A 31 40.41 25.57 46.33
N VAL A 32 39.80 26.37 47.22
CA VAL A 32 38.34 26.56 47.25
C VAL A 32 37.83 27.21 45.97
N THR A 33 38.53 28.23 45.44
CA THR A 33 38.11 28.86 44.18
C THR A 33 38.21 27.92 42.99
N VAL A 34 39.25 27.10 42.90
CA VAL A 34 39.36 26.06 41.86
C VAL A 34 38.22 25.04 41.97
N MET A 35 37.90 24.59 43.18
CA MET A 35 36.82 23.63 43.40
C MET A 35 35.44 24.21 43.05
N CYS A 36 35.19 25.48 43.38
CA CYS A 36 33.98 26.20 42.98
C CYS A 36 33.90 26.38 41.46
N ALA A 37 35.00 26.78 40.81
CA ALA A 37 35.05 26.94 39.37
C ALA A 37 34.81 25.60 38.63
N TRP A 38 35.37 24.51 39.16
CA TRP A 38 35.14 23.17 38.62
C TRP A 38 33.68 22.74 38.75
N ASN A 39 33.07 22.90 39.93
CA ASN A 39 31.65 22.58 40.13
C ASN A 39 30.74 23.42 39.23
N TYR A 40 31.06 24.70 39.06
CA TYR A 40 30.35 25.58 38.16
C TYR A 40 30.43 25.09 36.70
N ALA A 41 31.64 24.78 36.21
CA ALA A 41 31.85 24.24 34.87
C ALA A 41 31.10 22.90 34.66
N GLN A 42 31.07 22.04 35.68
CA GLN A 42 30.37 20.76 35.62
C GLN A 42 28.85 20.92 35.61
N SER A 43 28.31 21.94 36.30
CA SER A 43 26.87 22.25 36.26
C SER A 43 26.41 22.60 34.84
N GLU A 44 27.19 23.39 34.10
CA GLU A 44 26.85 23.75 32.72
C GLU A 44 26.79 22.53 31.80
N ALA A 45 27.70 21.56 32.00
CA ALA A 45 27.69 20.31 31.24
C ALA A 45 26.41 19.50 31.48
N THR A 46 25.97 19.38 32.75
CA THR A 46 24.73 18.66 33.08
C THR A 46 23.49 19.32 32.46
N HIS A 47 23.43 20.66 32.46
CA HIS A 47 22.32 21.39 31.84
C HIS A 47 22.27 21.19 30.32
N ARG A 48 23.42 21.13 29.65
CA ARG A 48 23.48 20.85 28.19
C ARG A 48 22.95 19.45 27.88
N ILE A 49 23.39 18.44 28.63
CA ILE A 49 22.93 17.05 28.47
C ILE A 49 21.43 16.94 28.74
N ALA A 50 20.94 17.60 29.80
CA ALA A 50 19.51 17.61 30.13
C ALA A 50 18.66 18.23 29.00
N ARG A 51 19.13 19.32 28.38
CA ARG A 51 18.47 19.94 27.23
C ARG A 51 18.45 19.04 26.00
N GLN A 52 19.58 18.40 25.68
CA GLN A 52 19.66 17.44 24.57
C GLN A 52 18.72 16.25 24.80
N LEU A 53 18.66 15.75 26.02
CA LEU A 53 17.78 14.63 26.38
C LEU A 53 16.30 15.03 26.33
N ALA A 54 15.96 16.25 26.74
CA ALA A 54 14.60 16.79 26.58
C ALA A 54 14.21 16.92 25.10
N GLU A 55 15.13 17.35 24.24
CA GLU A 55 14.89 17.48 22.81
C GLU A 55 14.70 16.11 22.13
N VAL A 56 15.56 15.13 22.42
CA VAL A 56 15.40 13.76 21.90
C VAL A 56 14.09 13.13 22.38
N ARG A 57 13.66 13.40 23.62
CA ARG A 57 12.35 12.94 24.13
C ARG A 57 11.21 13.55 23.33
N ARG A 58 11.26 14.85 23.01
CA ARG A 58 10.25 15.52 22.17
C ARG A 58 10.20 14.93 20.76
N GLN A 59 11.35 14.70 20.14
CA GLN A 59 11.44 14.07 18.83
C GLN A 59 10.85 12.65 18.85
N HIS A 60 11.18 11.86 19.88
CA HIS A 60 10.63 10.52 20.04
C HIS A 60 9.10 10.53 20.22
N GLU A 61 8.57 11.50 20.96
CA GLU A 61 7.13 11.67 21.14
C GLU A 61 6.42 12.09 19.84
N GLN A 62 7.03 12.97 19.05
CA GLN A 62 6.53 13.32 17.71
C GLN A 62 6.49 12.10 16.78
N VAL A 63 7.57 11.31 16.73
CA VAL A 63 7.61 10.07 15.94
C VAL A 63 6.53 9.09 16.38
N ARG A 64 6.30 8.97 17.69
CA ARG A 64 5.22 8.13 18.24
C ARG A 64 3.83 8.57 17.75
N ILE A 65 3.56 9.88 17.74
CA ILE A 65 2.30 10.43 17.24
C ILE A 65 2.15 10.18 15.73
N HIS A 66 3.19 10.40 14.94
CA HIS A 66 3.17 10.13 13.50
C HIS A 66 2.95 8.66 13.18
N ARG A 67 3.60 7.76 13.93
CA ARG A 67 3.41 6.31 13.76
C ARG A 67 1.96 5.89 14.04
N ALA A 68 1.37 6.39 15.13
CA ALA A 68 -0.04 6.14 15.44
C ALA A 68 -0.98 6.67 14.34
N GLY A 69 -0.65 7.81 13.72
CA GLY A 69 -1.37 8.34 12.56
C GLY A 69 -1.29 7.42 11.33
N LEU A 70 -0.09 6.92 11.01
CA LEU A 70 0.11 5.98 9.90
C LEU A 70 -0.65 4.67 10.10
N GLU A 71 -0.65 4.12 11.31
CA GLU A 71 -1.40 2.90 11.64
C GLU A 71 -2.91 3.08 11.41
N ARG A 72 -3.47 4.25 11.76
CA ARG A 72 -4.87 4.58 11.47
C ARG A 72 -5.16 4.65 9.97
N LEU A 73 -4.30 5.31 9.19
CA LEU A 73 -4.46 5.43 7.73
C LEU A 73 -4.37 4.07 7.03
N ILE A 74 -3.49 3.18 7.50
CA ILE A 74 -3.38 1.81 6.98
C ILE A 74 -4.69 1.04 7.25
N ALA A 75 -5.20 1.11 8.48
CA ALA A 75 -6.47 0.46 8.84
C ALA A 75 -7.65 1.00 8.02
N GLU A 76 -7.71 2.31 7.80
CA GLU A 76 -8.76 2.94 6.99
C GLU A 76 -8.68 2.49 5.53
N ARG A 77 -7.49 2.52 4.93
CA ARG A 77 -7.23 2.01 3.57
C ARG A 77 -7.68 0.56 3.42
N ASP A 78 -7.36 -0.29 4.38
CA ASP A 78 -7.71 -1.71 4.33
C ASP A 78 -9.22 -1.91 4.46
N SER A 79 -9.90 -1.09 5.28
CA SER A 79 -11.37 -1.07 5.33
C SER A 79 -12.00 -0.65 4.00
N LEU A 80 -11.44 0.38 3.34
CA LEU A 80 -11.92 0.87 2.05
C LEU A 80 -11.69 -0.15 0.94
N ARG A 81 -10.55 -0.85 0.94
CA ARG A 81 -10.30 -1.97 0.03
C ARG A 81 -11.29 -3.11 0.24
N GLY A 82 -11.63 -3.42 1.49
CA GLY A 82 -12.69 -4.38 1.81
C GLY A 82 -14.04 -3.97 1.20
N ARG A 83 -14.44 -2.71 1.41
CA ARG A 83 -15.68 -2.15 0.84
C ARG A 83 -15.68 -2.16 -0.69
N GLN A 84 -14.57 -1.77 -1.33
CA GLN A 84 -14.42 -1.86 -2.78
C GLN A 84 -14.53 -3.30 -3.29
N GLY A 85 -13.99 -4.27 -2.55
CA GLY A 85 -14.13 -5.69 -2.86
C GLY A 85 -15.59 -6.14 -2.88
N VAL A 86 -16.40 -5.69 -1.92
CA VAL A 86 -17.83 -5.98 -1.84
C VAL A 86 -18.60 -5.29 -2.98
N VAL A 87 -18.37 -4.00 -3.20
CA VAL A 87 -19.00 -3.25 -4.31
C VAL A 87 -18.63 -3.88 -5.66
N ARG A 88 -17.40 -4.32 -5.85
CA ARG A 88 -16.97 -5.02 -7.07
C ARG A 88 -17.64 -6.39 -7.25
N ARG A 89 -18.03 -7.06 -6.15
CA ARG A 89 -18.80 -8.32 -6.22
C ARG A 89 -20.27 -8.04 -6.54
N LEU A 90 -20.87 -7.04 -5.91
CA LEU A 90 -22.27 -6.64 -6.14
C LEU A 90 -22.49 -6.06 -7.55
N SER A 91 -21.67 -5.12 -7.99
CA SER A 91 -21.72 -4.60 -9.37
C SER A 91 -21.53 -5.70 -10.43
N ARG A 92 -20.90 -6.83 -10.07
CA ARG A 92 -20.72 -7.96 -10.97
C ARG A 92 -21.95 -8.86 -11.05
N SER A 93 -22.70 -9.06 -9.96
CA SER A 93 -23.94 -9.85 -10.00
C SER A 93 -25.02 -9.11 -10.79
N VAL A 94 -25.15 -7.80 -10.60
CA VAL A 94 -26.16 -6.98 -11.30
C VAL A 94 -25.97 -7.02 -12.83
N ALA A 95 -24.74 -7.09 -13.33
CA ALA A 95 -24.48 -7.22 -14.76
C ALA A 95 -24.80 -8.63 -15.31
N LEU A 96 -24.66 -9.66 -14.48
CA LEU A 96 -24.94 -11.04 -14.88
C LEU A 96 -26.45 -11.27 -15.01
N ASP A 97 -27.24 -10.71 -14.10
CA ASP A 97 -28.70 -10.80 -14.13
C ASP A 97 -29.28 -10.18 -15.41
N ALA A 98 -28.78 -9.01 -15.82
CA ALA A 98 -29.17 -8.37 -17.08
C ALA A 98 -28.80 -9.20 -18.31
N VAL A 99 -27.58 -9.76 -18.34
CA VAL A 99 -27.13 -10.65 -19.44
C VAL A 99 -27.96 -11.91 -19.51
N LEU A 100 -28.29 -12.54 -18.37
CA LEU A 100 -29.16 -13.74 -18.33
C LEU A 100 -30.60 -13.43 -18.71
N ALA A 101 -31.15 -12.30 -18.28
CA ALA A 101 -32.48 -11.87 -18.67
C ALA A 101 -32.58 -11.66 -20.18
N GLU A 102 -31.61 -10.97 -20.78
CA GLU A 102 -31.59 -10.74 -22.23
C GLU A 102 -31.35 -12.05 -23.00
N LEU A 103 -30.43 -12.90 -22.53
CA LEU A 103 -30.22 -14.23 -23.10
C LEU A 103 -31.50 -15.06 -23.10
N SER A 104 -32.26 -15.05 -22.00
CA SER A 104 -33.51 -15.82 -21.88
C SER A 104 -34.58 -15.38 -22.88
N GLN A 105 -34.57 -14.12 -23.32
CA GLN A 105 -35.48 -13.59 -24.32
C GLN A 105 -35.03 -13.88 -25.75
N LEU A 106 -33.71 -13.98 -25.97
CA LEU A 106 -33.13 -14.21 -27.30
C LEU A 106 -33.07 -15.69 -27.71
N ILE A 107 -33.22 -16.63 -26.77
CA ILE A 107 -33.17 -18.07 -27.08
C ILE A 107 -34.48 -18.50 -27.77
N PRO A 108 -34.40 -18.99 -29.03
CA PRO A 108 -35.57 -19.54 -29.70
C PRO A 108 -35.98 -20.88 -29.06
N PRO A 109 -37.28 -21.24 -29.09
CA PRO A 109 -37.78 -22.47 -28.46
C PRO A 109 -37.21 -23.76 -29.08
N SER A 110 -36.59 -23.67 -30.26
CA SER A 110 -35.92 -24.77 -30.97
C SER A 110 -34.49 -25.05 -30.48
N VAL A 111 -33.98 -24.26 -29.53
CA VAL A 111 -32.63 -24.39 -28.98
C VAL A 111 -32.70 -24.69 -27.48
N THR A 112 -31.94 -25.69 -27.04
CA THR A 112 -31.76 -26.02 -25.61
C THR A 112 -30.31 -25.81 -25.21
N ILE A 113 -30.06 -24.90 -24.28
CA ILE A 113 -28.72 -24.69 -23.70
C ILE A 113 -28.47 -25.77 -22.65
N ARG A 114 -27.33 -26.45 -22.74
CA ARG A 114 -26.90 -27.47 -21.75
C ARG A 114 -25.92 -26.89 -20.75
N GLU A 115 -24.99 -26.08 -21.23
CA GLU A 115 -23.91 -25.53 -20.43
C GLU A 115 -23.72 -24.06 -20.77
N LEU A 116 -23.55 -23.28 -19.72
CA LEU A 116 -23.33 -21.85 -19.82
C LEU A 116 -22.13 -21.53 -18.93
N SER A 117 -21.04 -21.10 -19.55
CA SER A 117 -19.80 -20.78 -18.85
C SER A 117 -19.41 -19.33 -19.12
N PHE A 118 -19.12 -18.62 -18.04
CA PHE A 118 -18.62 -17.25 -18.08
C PHE A 118 -17.12 -17.29 -17.86
N ASP A 119 -16.36 -17.32 -18.95
CA ASP A 119 -14.92 -17.32 -18.85
C ASP A 119 -14.40 -15.90 -18.68
N ARG A 120 -13.60 -15.71 -17.63
CA ARG A 120 -12.92 -14.44 -17.42
C ARG A 120 -11.68 -14.46 -18.30
N TRP A 121 -11.36 -13.32 -18.91
CA TRP A 121 -9.96 -13.04 -19.21
C TRP A 121 -9.22 -13.02 -17.87
N ALA A 122 -8.71 -14.16 -17.42
CA ALA A 122 -7.56 -14.16 -16.55
C ALA A 122 -6.52 -13.43 -17.39
N ALA A 123 -6.17 -12.21 -16.99
CA ALA A 123 -5.00 -11.56 -17.54
C ALA A 123 -3.90 -12.56 -17.25
N THR A 124 -3.51 -13.34 -18.26
CA THR A 124 -2.36 -14.21 -18.20
C THR A 124 -1.28 -13.28 -17.66
N PRO A 125 -0.76 -13.52 -16.45
CA PRO A 125 0.35 -12.74 -15.99
C PRO A 125 1.40 -12.99 -17.07
N ALA A 126 1.74 -11.94 -17.82
CA ALA A 126 2.84 -11.97 -18.77
C ALA A 126 4.08 -12.27 -17.91
N ALA A 127 4.33 -13.55 -17.72
CA ALA A 127 5.50 -14.06 -17.04
C ALA A 127 6.66 -13.70 -17.96
N ASN A 128 7.34 -12.62 -17.61
CA ASN A 128 8.74 -12.35 -17.93
C ASN A 128 9.18 -12.72 -19.36
N ALA A 129 8.65 -12.02 -20.37
CA ALA A 129 9.35 -11.86 -21.63
C ALA A 129 10.11 -10.52 -21.60
N ALA A 130 11.11 -10.44 -20.72
CA ALA A 130 12.22 -9.55 -20.98
C ALA A 130 12.99 -10.18 -22.14
N HIS A 131 12.88 -9.64 -23.35
CA HIS A 131 13.98 -9.39 -24.27
C HIS A 131 13.49 -8.62 -25.51
N ALA A 132 14.33 -7.68 -25.92
CA ALA A 132 14.13 -6.61 -26.88
C ALA A 132 13.58 -7.02 -28.25
N GLY A 133 12.74 -6.14 -28.81
CA GLY A 133 12.38 -6.17 -30.23
C GLY A 133 11.29 -5.15 -30.53
N THR A 134 11.70 -3.98 -31.03
CA THR A 134 10.82 -2.94 -31.58
C THR A 134 9.96 -3.48 -32.71
N ALA A 135 8.74 -3.88 -32.39
CA ALA A 135 7.66 -4.03 -33.35
C ALA A 135 6.48 -3.20 -32.84
N THR A 136 6.09 -2.22 -33.64
CA THR A 136 4.90 -1.37 -33.44
C THR A 136 3.65 -2.20 -33.69
N THR A 137 3.41 -3.23 -32.87
CA THR A 137 2.11 -3.88 -32.79
C THR A 137 1.27 -3.01 -31.86
N ARG A 138 0.31 -2.31 -32.45
CA ARG A 138 -0.73 -1.54 -31.76
C ARG A 138 -1.21 -2.38 -30.55
N PRO A 139 -0.99 -1.92 -29.31
CA PRO A 139 -1.48 -2.66 -28.16
C PRO A 139 -2.99 -2.72 -28.33
N ALA A 140 -3.53 -3.94 -28.44
CA ALA A 140 -4.96 -4.15 -28.37
C ALA A 140 -5.41 -3.52 -27.05
N GLU A 141 -6.04 -2.35 -27.14
CA GLU A 141 -6.56 -1.62 -26.00
C GLU A 141 -7.32 -2.61 -25.14
N GLY A 142 -6.92 -2.68 -23.87
CA GLY A 142 -7.41 -3.64 -22.88
C GLY A 142 -8.91 -3.49 -22.66
N ARG A 143 -9.70 -4.01 -23.59
CA ARG A 143 -11.14 -4.14 -23.50
C ARG A 143 -11.41 -5.27 -22.53
N ARG A 144 -11.57 -4.90 -21.26
CA ARG A 144 -11.96 -5.78 -20.15
C ARG A 144 -13.42 -6.24 -20.35
N GLY A 145 -13.66 -7.09 -21.34
CA GLY A 145 -14.91 -7.81 -21.55
C GLY A 145 -14.80 -9.25 -21.02
N GLY A 146 -15.88 -9.81 -20.50
CA GLY A 146 -15.98 -11.25 -20.24
C GLY A 146 -16.37 -11.99 -21.51
N TYR A 147 -16.01 -13.26 -21.64
CA TYR A 147 -16.55 -14.13 -22.68
C TYR A 147 -17.66 -14.98 -22.08
N LEU A 148 -18.75 -15.10 -22.83
CA LEU A 148 -19.84 -16.02 -22.56
C LEU A 148 -19.74 -17.15 -23.58
N ARG A 149 -19.59 -18.36 -23.08
CA ARG A 149 -19.58 -19.60 -23.85
C ARG A 149 -20.86 -20.36 -23.56
N LEU A 150 -21.61 -20.64 -24.61
CA LEU A 150 -22.91 -21.29 -24.61
C LEU A 150 -22.73 -22.61 -25.36
N ALA A 151 -22.98 -23.74 -24.71
CA ALA A 151 -23.04 -25.03 -25.38
C ALA A 151 -24.46 -25.57 -25.28
N GLY A 152 -24.98 -26.01 -26.42
CA GLY A 152 -26.38 -26.38 -26.55
C GLY A 152 -26.65 -27.35 -27.68
N ILE A 153 -27.92 -27.69 -27.82
CA ILE A 153 -28.44 -28.54 -28.88
C ILE A 153 -29.51 -27.75 -29.61
N ALA A 154 -29.42 -27.71 -30.94
CA ALA A 154 -30.42 -27.11 -31.82
C ALA A 154 -31.16 -28.20 -32.61
N ALA A 155 -32.39 -27.90 -33.01
CA ALA A 155 -33.16 -28.77 -33.90
C ALA A 155 -32.46 -28.92 -35.26
N ASP A 156 -32.05 -27.79 -35.86
CA ASP A 156 -31.44 -27.69 -37.19
C ASP A 156 -30.38 -26.56 -37.22
N GLU A 157 -29.58 -26.50 -38.28
CA GLU A 157 -28.54 -25.47 -38.50
C GLU A 157 -29.12 -24.05 -38.62
N SER A 158 -30.35 -23.92 -39.14
CA SER A 158 -31.08 -22.64 -39.19
C SER A 158 -31.32 -22.08 -37.80
N ALA A 159 -31.68 -22.92 -36.82
CA ALA A 159 -31.92 -22.48 -35.46
C ALA A 159 -30.65 -21.95 -34.77
N VAL A 160 -29.47 -22.49 -35.11
CA VAL A 160 -28.17 -21.95 -34.65
C VAL A 160 -27.89 -20.59 -35.31
N SER A 161 -28.22 -20.46 -36.59
CA SER A 161 -28.05 -19.21 -37.34
C SER A 161 -28.97 -18.10 -36.81
N ASP A 162 -30.23 -18.43 -36.50
CA ASP A 162 -31.19 -17.48 -35.92
C ASP A 162 -30.75 -17.03 -34.52
N LEU A 163 -30.26 -17.97 -33.69
CA LEU A 163 -29.70 -17.64 -32.38
C LEU A 163 -28.49 -16.71 -32.50
N THR A 164 -27.55 -17.01 -33.40
CA THR A 164 -26.35 -16.17 -33.58
C THR A 164 -26.68 -14.78 -34.11
N ALA A 165 -27.66 -14.68 -35.02
CA ALA A 165 -28.18 -13.40 -35.49
C ALA A 165 -28.88 -12.62 -34.36
N ALA A 166 -29.69 -13.28 -33.53
CA ALA A 166 -30.36 -12.67 -32.38
C ALA A 166 -29.35 -12.15 -31.35
N LEU A 167 -28.32 -12.94 -31.04
CA LEU A 167 -27.22 -12.52 -30.16
C LEU A 167 -26.42 -11.35 -30.75
N ALA A 168 -26.11 -11.39 -32.05
CA ALA A 168 -25.37 -10.32 -32.71
C ALA A 168 -26.17 -9.00 -32.84
N GLY A 169 -27.51 -9.08 -32.83
CA GLY A 169 -28.39 -7.92 -32.83
C GLY A 169 -28.53 -7.24 -31.47
N SER A 170 -28.16 -7.92 -30.38
CA SER A 170 -28.21 -7.36 -29.03
C SER A 170 -27.00 -6.48 -28.75
N PRO A 171 -27.19 -5.31 -28.10
CA PRO A 171 -26.09 -4.43 -27.72
C PRO A 171 -25.21 -5.01 -26.59
N LEU A 172 -25.65 -6.06 -25.90
CA LEU A 172 -24.89 -6.70 -24.83
C LEU A 172 -23.81 -7.65 -25.34
N PHE A 173 -23.94 -8.16 -26.55
CA PHE A 173 -23.04 -9.17 -27.08
C PHE A 173 -22.28 -8.64 -28.30
N ALA A 174 -21.02 -9.03 -28.41
CA ALA A 174 -20.15 -8.68 -29.53
C ALA A 174 -19.28 -9.87 -29.90
N ASP A 175 -18.73 -9.85 -31.12
CA ASP A 175 -17.84 -10.91 -31.61
C ASP A 175 -18.46 -12.31 -31.43
N VAL A 176 -19.74 -12.43 -31.80
CA VAL A 176 -20.49 -13.68 -31.70
C VAL A 176 -19.98 -14.65 -32.75
N THR A 177 -19.51 -15.81 -32.32
CA THR A 177 -19.10 -16.91 -33.19
C THR A 177 -19.77 -18.19 -32.73
N ALA A 178 -20.34 -18.96 -33.66
CA ALA A 178 -20.83 -20.30 -33.37
C ALA A 178 -20.04 -21.31 -34.18
N GLN A 179 -19.69 -22.41 -33.53
CA GLN A 179 -19.06 -23.55 -34.15
C GLN A 179 -19.93 -24.78 -33.91
N PRO A 180 -20.22 -25.57 -34.95
CA PRO A 180 -20.85 -26.87 -34.77
C PRO A 180 -19.89 -27.76 -33.99
N GLN A 181 -20.39 -28.40 -32.93
CA GLN A 181 -19.63 -29.37 -32.16
C GLN A 181 -19.96 -30.76 -32.70
N ALA A 182 -18.94 -31.52 -33.07
CA ALA A 182 -19.13 -32.89 -33.54
C ALA A 182 -19.68 -33.75 -32.39
N ASP A 183 -20.98 -33.96 -32.36
CA ASP A 183 -21.61 -34.88 -31.42
C ASP A 183 -21.41 -36.30 -31.95
N GLY A 184 -20.72 -37.14 -31.19
CA GLY A 184 -20.32 -38.50 -31.62
C GLY A 184 -21.49 -39.49 -31.74
N GLY A 185 -22.73 -39.03 -31.78
CA GLY A 185 -23.94 -39.85 -31.78
C GLY A 185 -24.87 -39.54 -32.96
N GLN A 186 -25.52 -40.59 -33.50
CA GLN A 186 -26.50 -40.57 -34.61
C GLN A 186 -27.80 -39.77 -34.34
N SER A 187 -27.78 -38.78 -33.45
CA SER A 187 -28.96 -37.97 -33.16
C SER A 187 -29.13 -36.92 -34.26
N ARG A 188 -30.35 -36.75 -34.78
CA ARG A 188 -30.72 -35.70 -35.76
C ARG A 188 -30.57 -34.26 -35.24
N ARG A 189 -30.05 -34.08 -34.03
CA ARG A 189 -29.92 -32.77 -33.38
C ARG A 189 -28.48 -32.32 -33.45
N LEU A 190 -28.28 -31.04 -33.74
CA LEU A 190 -26.96 -30.47 -33.94
C LEU A 190 -26.45 -29.87 -32.63
N ALA A 191 -25.37 -30.42 -32.09
CA ALA A 191 -24.67 -29.80 -30.96
C ALA A 191 -23.87 -28.59 -31.46
N PHE A 192 -23.92 -27.50 -30.72
CA PHE A 192 -23.20 -26.29 -31.07
C PHE A 192 -22.55 -25.66 -29.85
N GLU A 193 -21.49 -24.92 -30.11
CA GLU A 193 -20.81 -24.07 -29.15
C GLU A 193 -20.79 -22.64 -29.71
N ALA A 194 -21.42 -21.71 -29.00
CA ALA A 194 -21.39 -20.30 -29.32
C ALA A 194 -20.54 -19.55 -28.29
N THR A 195 -19.58 -18.76 -28.76
CA THR A 195 -18.81 -17.84 -27.92
C THR A 195 -19.13 -16.42 -28.31
N CYS A 196 -19.38 -15.58 -27.32
CA CYS A 196 -19.66 -14.17 -27.51
C CYS A 196 -18.97 -13.35 -26.42
N ARG A 197 -18.57 -12.13 -26.76
CA ARG A 197 -17.96 -11.18 -25.83
C ARG A 197 -19.05 -10.30 -25.24
N ILE A 198 -19.13 -10.24 -23.92
CA ILE A 198 -20.08 -9.36 -23.21
C ILE A 198 -19.53 -7.94 -23.27
N GLN A 199 -20.27 -7.02 -23.89
CA GLN A 199 -20.01 -5.60 -23.81
C GLN A 199 -20.48 -5.06 -22.46
N ARG A 200 -19.63 -4.26 -21.82
CA ARG A 200 -20.05 -3.53 -20.63
C ARG A 200 -20.97 -2.41 -21.10
N GLN A 201 -22.24 -2.43 -20.70
CA GLN A 201 -23.05 -1.22 -20.78
C GLN A 201 -22.39 -0.18 -19.89
N GLU A 202 -21.67 0.76 -20.51
CA GLU A 202 -21.32 2.01 -19.86
C GLU A 202 -22.65 2.69 -19.60
N GLY A 203 -23.08 2.63 -18.32
CA GLY A 203 -24.43 2.97 -17.93
C GLY A 203 -24.87 4.28 -18.56
N ILE A 204 -26.00 4.21 -19.25
CA ILE A 204 -26.87 5.36 -19.43
C ILE A 204 -27.21 5.78 -18.00
N GLY A 205 -26.53 6.83 -17.52
CA GLY A 205 -26.80 7.40 -16.21
C GLY A 205 -28.26 7.86 -16.17
N PRO A 206 -28.95 7.70 -15.03
CA PRO A 206 -30.25 8.34 -14.83
C PRO A 206 -30.14 9.87 -14.90
#